data_AF-A0A372MH10-F1
#
_entry.id   AF-A0A372MH10-F1
#
_cell.length_a   1.000
_cell.length_b   1.000
_cell.length_c   1.000
_cell.angle_alpha   90.00
_cell.angle_beta   90.00
_cell.angle_gamma   90.00
#
_symmetry.space_group_name_H-M   'P 1'
#
loop_
_entity.id
_entity.type
_entity.pdbx_description
1 polymer ?
#
loop_
_entity_poly.entity_id
_entity_poly.type
_entity_poly.pdbx_seq_one_letter_code
_entity_poly.pdbx_strand_id
1 'polypeptide(L)'
;MIKKRLFVIISVVVILLASSCTTADKLELTPLYKVKSHVVPNIKGDINVEEMIIHKDVGMGIGSNFVILTYLEMVGEETFVLYVDYTGGYWKFIEKLQLKIDDEFFTLTDKDPSRLVLNGGVEERAGFTLSAEIVEKLKNCSTLILQYYVDPFTMDAEAISNIKAFLNR
;
A
#
# COMPACT_ATOMS: atom_id res chain seq x y z
N MET A 1 44.87 16.03 -25.43
CA MET A 1 44.29 16.52 -24.15
C MET A 1 42.76 16.70 -24.14
N ILE A 2 42.05 16.31 -25.20
CA ILE A 2 40.59 16.54 -25.35
C ILE A 2 39.73 15.34 -24.93
N LYS A 3 40.27 14.11 -24.96
CA LYS A 3 39.52 12.89 -24.60
C LYS A 3 39.20 12.72 -23.10
N LYS A 4 39.95 13.37 -22.20
CA LYS A 4 39.70 13.30 -20.74
C LYS A 4 38.60 14.25 -20.26
N ARG A 5 38.26 15.30 -21.02
CA ARG A 5 37.22 16.28 -20.63
C ARG A 5 35.80 15.84 -21.02
N LEU A 6 35.66 15.00 -22.05
CA LEU A 6 34.36 14.48 -22.48
C LEU A 6 33.77 13.44 -21.52
N PHE A 7 34.64 12.62 -20.90
CA PHE A 7 34.22 11.58 -19.95
C PHE A 7 33.72 12.15 -18.61
N VAL A 8 34.24 13.29 -18.19
CA VAL A 8 33.83 13.96 -16.95
C VAL A 8 32.46 14.63 -17.11
N ILE A 9 32.15 15.15 -18.31
CA ILE A 9 30.84 15.78 -18.58
C ILE A 9 29.72 14.73 -18.67
N ILE A 10 29.99 13.56 -19.29
CA ILE A 10 29.01 12.47 -19.33
C ILE A 10 28.74 11.89 -17.92
N SER A 11 29.76 11.82 -17.08
CA SER A 11 29.61 11.30 -15.70
C SER A 11 28.80 12.25 -14.80
N VAL A 12 28.91 13.56 -14.99
CA VAL A 12 28.14 14.56 -14.21
C VAL A 12 26.67 14.61 -14.66
N VAL A 13 26.38 14.37 -15.95
CA VAL A 13 24.99 14.31 -16.45
C VAL A 13 24.27 13.04 -15.96
N VAL A 14 24.95 11.89 -15.83
CA VAL A 14 24.35 10.66 -15.31
C VAL A 14 24.09 10.72 -13.79
N ILE A 15 24.94 11.41 -13.03
CA ILE A 15 24.77 11.59 -11.57
C ILE A 15 23.66 12.60 -11.24
N LEU A 16 23.42 13.61 -12.10
CA LEU A 16 22.30 14.55 -11.96
C LEU A 16 20.93 13.95 -12.36
N LEU A 17 20.91 12.94 -13.23
CA LEU A 17 19.68 12.20 -13.57
C LEU A 17 19.28 11.18 -12.49
N ALA A 18 20.22 10.69 -11.69
CA ALA A 18 19.92 9.76 -10.59
C ALA A 18 19.41 10.46 -9.31
N SER A 19 19.57 11.78 -9.21
CA SER A 19 19.22 12.58 -8.02
C SER A 19 17.93 13.41 -8.19
N SER A 20 17.28 13.32 -9.36
CA SER A 20 16.02 14.00 -9.67
C SER A 20 14.80 13.05 -9.69
N CYS A 21 14.98 11.78 -9.28
CA CYS A 21 13.85 10.87 -9.02
C CYS A 21 13.09 11.39 -7.81
N THR A 22 12.03 12.13 -8.09
CA THR A 22 11.16 12.74 -7.07
C THR A 22 10.53 11.63 -6.23
N THR A 23 10.08 11.96 -5.03
CA THR A 23 9.28 11.04 -4.19
C THR A 23 8.08 10.48 -4.96
N ALA A 24 7.52 11.26 -5.90
CA ALA A 24 6.45 10.84 -6.81
C ALA A 24 6.89 9.75 -7.80
N ASP A 25 8.07 9.85 -8.42
CA ASP A 25 8.59 8.81 -9.31
C ASP A 25 8.86 7.49 -8.55
N LYS A 26 9.33 7.59 -7.30
CA LYS A 26 9.50 6.40 -6.42
C LYS A 26 8.16 5.76 -6.03
N LEU A 27 7.12 6.57 -5.87
CA LEU A 27 5.75 6.11 -5.58
C LEU A 27 5.13 5.41 -6.79
N GLU A 28 5.29 5.97 -8.00
CA GLU A 28 4.82 5.36 -9.24
C GLU A 28 5.54 4.04 -9.54
N LEU A 29 6.86 3.97 -9.28
CA LEU A 29 7.68 2.79 -9.54
C LEU A 29 7.55 1.69 -8.46
N THR A 30 6.81 1.93 -7.37
CA THR A 30 6.63 0.88 -6.36
C THR A 30 5.80 -0.28 -6.95
N PRO A 31 6.34 -1.51 -7.00
CA PRO A 31 5.67 -2.62 -7.69
C PRO A 31 4.42 -3.09 -6.93
N LEU A 32 3.34 -3.36 -7.67
CA LEU A 32 2.19 -4.10 -7.17
C LEU A 32 2.59 -5.55 -6.92
N TYR A 33 1.90 -6.18 -5.96
CA TYR A 33 1.99 -7.62 -5.65
C TYR A 33 3.36 -8.16 -5.20
N LYS A 34 4.37 -7.30 -5.07
CA LYS A 34 5.67 -7.69 -4.52
C LYS A 34 5.61 -7.64 -2.99
N VAL A 35 5.82 -8.80 -2.37
CA VAL A 35 5.95 -8.90 -0.91
C VAL A 35 7.25 -8.26 -0.44
N LYS A 36 7.14 -7.42 0.58
CA LYS A 36 8.27 -6.87 1.32
C LYS A 36 8.17 -7.34 2.76
N SER A 37 9.24 -7.90 3.29
CA SER A 37 9.30 -8.36 4.68
C SER A 37 10.27 -7.49 5.48
N HIS A 38 9.89 -7.15 6.70
CA HIS A 38 10.73 -6.45 7.66
C HIS A 38 10.35 -6.82 9.09
N VAL A 39 11.23 -6.47 10.04
CA VAL A 39 11.03 -6.76 11.46
C VAL A 39 10.94 -5.45 12.23
N VAL A 40 9.91 -5.32 13.06
CA VAL A 40 9.74 -4.18 13.96
C VAL A 40 10.09 -4.63 15.38
N PRO A 41 11.18 -4.13 15.99
CA PRO A 41 11.54 -4.47 17.35
C PRO A 41 10.46 -4.03 18.33
N ASN A 42 10.07 -4.92 19.24
CA ASN A 42 9.12 -4.62 20.30
C ASN A 42 9.57 -5.26 21.62
N ILE A 43 9.32 -4.55 22.73
CA ILE A 43 9.68 -5.00 24.08
C ILE A 43 9.07 -6.36 24.46
N LYS A 44 7.97 -6.77 23.81
CA LYS A 44 7.29 -8.06 24.03
C LYS A 44 7.75 -9.18 23.09
N GLY A 45 8.70 -8.91 22.21
CA GLY A 45 9.13 -9.80 21.13
C GLY A 45 8.94 -9.13 19.79
N ASP A 46 9.88 -9.37 18.88
CA ASP A 46 9.88 -8.76 17.55
C ASP A 46 8.60 -9.07 16.76
N ILE A 47 8.12 -8.09 16.01
CA ILE A 47 6.95 -8.24 15.13
C ILE A 47 7.47 -8.48 13.72
N ASN A 48 7.17 -9.64 13.15
CA ASN A 48 7.41 -9.91 11.74
C ASN A 48 6.30 -9.26 10.92
N VAL A 49 6.69 -8.45 9.94
CA VAL A 49 5.77 -7.71 9.09
C VAL A 49 6.03 -8.07 7.64
N GLU A 50 4.98 -8.51 6.95
CA GLU A 50 5.01 -8.67 5.50
C GLU A 50 3.92 -7.82 4.86
N GLU A 51 4.27 -7.11 3.80
CA GLU A 51 3.37 -6.16 3.15
C GLU A 51 3.34 -6.38 1.64
N MET A 52 2.15 -6.25 1.06
CA MET A 52 1.93 -6.31 -0.37
C MET A 52 0.96 -5.21 -0.79
N ILE A 53 1.37 -4.37 -1.73
CA ILE A 53 0.48 -3.37 -2.32
C ILE A 53 -0.45 -4.10 -3.30
N ILE A 54 -1.75 -4.00 -3.05
CA ILE A 54 -2.80 -4.66 -3.85
C ILE A 54 -3.51 -3.68 -4.79
N HIS A 55 -3.42 -2.39 -4.50
CA HIS A 55 -3.91 -1.34 -5.37
C HIS A 55 -3.10 -0.07 -5.16
N LYS A 56 -2.87 0.68 -6.24
CA LYS A 56 -2.33 2.02 -6.18
C LYS A 56 -3.00 2.90 -7.23
N ASP A 57 -3.28 4.13 -6.85
CA ASP A 57 -3.76 5.19 -7.74
C ASP A 57 -2.88 6.42 -7.50
N VAL A 58 -2.02 6.73 -8.46
CA VAL A 58 -1.00 7.80 -8.35
C VAL A 58 -1.39 8.90 -9.32
N GLY A 59 -2.05 9.94 -8.80
CA GLY A 59 -2.43 11.10 -9.59
C GLY A 59 -1.37 12.20 -9.51
N MET A 60 -0.75 12.58 -10.65
CA MET A 60 0.09 13.79 -10.70
C MET A 60 -0.73 15.01 -10.26
N GLY A 61 -0.40 15.58 -9.09
CA GLY A 61 -1.02 16.80 -8.56
C GLY A 61 -2.35 16.61 -7.82
N ILE A 62 -2.93 15.41 -7.81
CA ILE A 62 -4.24 15.11 -7.20
C ILE A 62 -4.07 14.29 -5.90
N GLY A 63 -2.93 13.62 -5.77
CA GLY A 63 -2.58 12.81 -4.60
C GLY A 63 -2.46 11.34 -4.97
N SER A 64 -1.88 10.57 -4.05
CA SER A 64 -1.59 9.15 -4.22
C SER A 64 -2.37 8.34 -3.20
N ASN A 65 -2.91 7.21 -3.63
CA ASN A 65 -3.58 6.25 -2.78
C ASN A 65 -2.93 4.88 -2.93
N PHE A 66 -2.73 4.18 -1.82
CA PHE A 66 -2.29 2.80 -1.82
C PHE A 66 -3.21 1.98 -0.92
N VAL A 67 -3.56 0.79 -1.37
CA VAL A 67 -4.14 -0.23 -0.51
C VAL A 67 -3.11 -1.34 -0.34
N ILE A 68 -2.79 -1.62 0.91
CA ILE A 68 -1.72 -2.52 1.32
C ILE A 68 -2.33 -3.63 2.16
N LEU A 69 -2.10 -4.88 1.76
CA LEU A 69 -2.41 -6.04 2.59
C LEU A 69 -1.16 -6.39 3.41
N THR A 70 -1.33 -6.41 4.73
CA THR A 70 -0.25 -6.62 5.68
C THR A 70 -0.54 -7.85 6.53
N TYR A 71 0.48 -8.68 6.72
CA TYR A 71 0.53 -9.75 7.72
C TYR A 71 1.44 -9.32 8.86
N LEU A 72 0.97 -9.53 10.08
CA LEU A 72 1.66 -9.25 11.32
C LEU A 72 1.74 -10.54 12.14
N GLU A 73 2.93 -10.89 12.60
CA GLU A 73 3.13 -12.01 13.52
C GLU A 73 3.91 -11.55 14.75
N MET A 74 3.36 -11.82 15.92
CA MET A 74 4.03 -11.55 17.19
C MET A 74 3.67 -12.66 18.18
N VAL A 75 4.68 -13.38 18.69
CA VAL A 75 4.52 -14.40 19.74
C VAL A 75 3.47 -15.47 19.34
N GLY A 76 3.45 -15.87 18.05
CA GLY A 76 2.52 -16.88 17.52
C GLY A 76 1.09 -16.40 17.29
N GLU A 77 0.80 -15.11 17.52
CA GLU A 77 -0.44 -14.49 17.08
C GLU A 77 -0.26 -13.89 15.69
N GLU A 78 -1.11 -14.32 14.77
CA GLU A 78 -1.14 -13.86 13.38
C GLU A 78 -2.31 -12.91 13.16
N THR A 79 -2.07 -11.82 12.43
CA THR A 79 -3.12 -10.86 12.08
C THR A 79 -2.93 -10.34 10.68
N PHE A 80 -4.03 -10.24 9.93
CA PHE A 80 -4.08 -9.57 8.64
C PHE A 80 -4.75 -8.20 8.78
N VAL A 81 -4.16 -7.19 8.14
CA VAL A 81 -4.64 -5.81 8.14
C VAL A 81 -4.64 -5.29 6.71
N LEU A 82 -5.71 -4.61 6.31
CA LEU A 82 -5.69 -3.75 5.12
C LEU A 82 -5.38 -2.33 5.56
N TYR A 83 -4.29 -1.76 5.07
CA TYR A 83 -4.04 -0.33 5.19
C TYR A 83 -4.48 0.40 3.94
N VAL A 84 -5.08 1.57 4.13
CA VAL A 84 -5.31 2.54 3.06
C VAL A 84 -4.49 3.76 3.39
N ASP A 85 -3.51 4.03 2.53
CA ASP A 85 -2.63 5.19 2.63
C ASP A 85 -3.04 6.23 1.58
N TYR A 86 -3.23 7.47 2.02
CA TYR A 86 -3.48 8.61 1.15
C TYR A 86 -2.47 9.72 1.40
N THR A 87 -1.97 10.31 0.34
CA THR A 87 -1.19 11.55 0.38
C THR A 87 -1.73 12.53 -0.64
N GLY A 88 -2.24 13.68 -0.23
CA GLY A 88 -2.69 14.70 -1.18
C GLY A 88 -3.47 15.87 -0.58
N GLY A 89 -4.00 16.73 -1.46
CA GLY A 89 -4.65 17.99 -1.09
C GLY A 89 -6.15 17.92 -0.83
N TYR A 90 -6.80 16.77 -1.02
CA TYR A 90 -8.27 16.66 -0.95
C TYR A 90 -8.83 16.29 0.42
N TRP A 91 -7.98 15.96 1.40
CA TRP A 91 -8.40 15.61 2.77
C TRP A 91 -9.55 14.59 2.77
N LYS A 92 -9.26 13.35 2.32
CA LYS A 92 -10.29 12.33 2.09
C LYS A 92 -11.01 11.87 3.36
N PHE A 93 -10.35 11.91 4.53
CA PHE A 93 -10.89 11.41 5.80
C PHE A 93 -11.37 9.96 5.67
N ILE A 94 -10.43 9.04 5.50
CA ILE A 94 -10.71 7.61 5.37
C ILE A 94 -11.22 7.06 6.72
N GLU A 95 -12.53 6.84 6.81
CA GLU A 95 -13.19 6.34 8.03
C GLU A 95 -13.57 4.85 7.94
N LYS A 96 -13.85 4.36 6.74
CA LYS A 96 -14.32 3.00 6.50
C LYS A 96 -13.75 2.42 5.23
N LEU A 97 -13.62 1.10 5.22
CA LEU A 97 -13.32 0.29 4.05
C LEU A 97 -14.46 -0.70 3.83
N GLN A 98 -15.11 -0.61 2.68
CA GLN A 98 -16.16 -1.52 2.27
C GLN A 98 -15.57 -2.56 1.32
N LEU A 99 -15.88 -3.83 1.58
CA LEU A 99 -15.48 -4.96 0.75
C LEU A 99 -16.74 -5.62 0.21
N LYS A 100 -16.80 -5.84 -1.09
CA LYS A 100 -17.70 -6.82 -1.69
C LYS A 100 -16.88 -8.03 -2.10
N ILE A 101 -17.08 -9.15 -1.44
CA ILE A 101 -16.40 -10.42 -1.73
C ILE A 101 -17.47 -11.35 -2.29
N ASP A 102 -17.39 -11.62 -3.60
CA ASP A 102 -18.47 -12.29 -4.33
C ASP A 102 -19.83 -11.59 -4.10
N ASP A 103 -20.79 -12.26 -3.47
CA ASP A 103 -22.13 -11.71 -3.20
C ASP A 103 -22.26 -11.09 -1.80
N GLU A 104 -21.20 -11.10 -1.00
CA GLU A 104 -21.23 -10.66 0.40
C GLU A 104 -20.57 -9.30 0.61
N PHE A 105 -21.14 -8.52 1.53
CA PHE A 105 -20.69 -7.16 1.84
C PHE A 105 -20.18 -7.06 3.27
N PHE A 106 -18.98 -6.50 3.42
CA PHE A 106 -18.34 -6.20 4.70
C PHE A 106 -18.06 -4.70 4.79
N THR A 107 -18.22 -4.13 5.98
CA THR A 107 -17.80 -2.77 6.28
C THR A 107 -16.86 -2.81 7.47
N LEU A 108 -15.62 -2.38 7.24
CA LEU A 108 -14.57 -2.25 8.23
C LEU A 108 -14.42 -0.78 8.59
N THR A 109 -14.11 -0.51 9.85
CA THR A 109 -13.91 0.85 10.37
C THR A 109 -12.62 0.90 11.15
N ASP A 110 -11.84 1.96 10.94
CA ASP A 110 -10.73 2.31 11.81
C ASP A 110 -11.21 3.35 12.82
N LYS A 111 -10.93 3.12 14.10
CA LYS A 111 -11.32 4.05 15.17
C LYS A 111 -10.30 5.16 15.37
N ASP A 112 -9.08 4.99 14.88
CA ASP A 112 -7.98 5.93 15.09
C ASP A 112 -7.07 6.05 13.84
N PRO A 113 -7.62 6.49 12.69
CA PRO A 113 -6.82 6.72 11.49
C PRO A 113 -5.79 7.83 11.74
N SER A 114 -4.54 7.55 11.39
CA SER A 114 -3.42 8.47 11.53
C SER A 114 -3.50 9.57 10.47
N ARG A 115 -3.24 10.82 10.88
CA ARG A 115 -3.21 11.99 10.00
C ARG A 115 -2.06 12.91 10.32
N LEU A 116 -1.27 13.23 9.30
CA LEU A 116 -0.20 14.21 9.36
C LEU A 116 -0.49 15.34 8.37
N VAL A 117 -0.63 16.55 8.89
CA VAL A 117 -0.84 17.75 8.07
C VAL A 117 0.50 18.18 7.49
N LEU A 118 0.55 18.29 6.16
CA LEU A 118 1.71 18.78 5.41
C LEU A 118 1.43 20.20 4.90
N ASN A 119 2.49 20.91 4.50
CA ASN A 119 2.32 22.21 3.85
C ASN A 119 1.68 22.01 2.46
N GLY A 120 0.36 22.19 2.37
CA GLY A 120 -0.43 22.02 1.14
C GLY A 120 -1.11 20.67 0.97
N GLY A 121 -1.18 19.82 2.00
CA GLY A 121 -1.89 18.53 1.91
C GLY A 121 -1.94 17.76 3.23
N VAL A 122 -2.37 16.50 3.15
CA VAL A 122 -2.42 15.56 4.28
C VAL A 122 -1.84 14.22 3.86
N GLU A 123 -1.10 13.61 4.78
CA GLU A 123 -0.83 12.17 4.78
C GLU A 123 -1.81 11.52 5.75
N GLU A 124 -2.56 10.53 5.28
CA GLU A 124 -3.54 9.79 6.05
C GLU A 124 -3.29 8.29 5.90
N ARG A 125 -3.40 7.56 7.00
CA ARG A 125 -3.36 6.09 7.02
C ARG A 125 -4.47 5.57 7.90
N ALA A 126 -5.32 4.71 7.34
CA ALA A 126 -6.34 3.96 8.08
C ALA A 126 -6.03 2.46 8.04
N GLY A 127 -6.13 1.78 9.18
CA GLY A 127 -5.87 0.35 9.35
C GLY A 127 -7.14 -0.45 9.64
N PHE A 128 -7.41 -1.46 8.83
CA PHE A 128 -8.60 -2.30 8.91
C PHE A 128 -8.22 -3.75 9.18
N THR A 129 -8.29 -4.18 10.45
CA THR A 129 -8.04 -5.58 10.83
C THR A 129 -9.08 -6.50 10.22
N LEU A 130 -8.62 -7.56 9.56
CA LEU A 130 -9.49 -8.56 8.95
C LEU A 130 -9.87 -9.63 9.97
N SER A 131 -11.16 -9.95 10.07
CA SER A 131 -11.62 -11.09 10.85
C SER A 131 -11.22 -12.40 10.16
N ALA A 132 -11.17 -13.50 10.92
CA ALA A 132 -10.94 -14.83 10.37
C ALA A 132 -11.94 -15.19 9.25
N GLU A 133 -13.20 -14.75 9.39
CA GLU A 133 -14.23 -14.93 8.37
C GLU A 133 -13.87 -14.23 7.05
N ILE A 134 -13.46 -12.95 7.12
CA ILE A 134 -13.08 -12.18 5.94
C ILE A 134 -11.85 -12.77 5.29
N VAL A 135 -10.84 -13.15 6.09
CA VAL A 135 -9.63 -13.82 5.58
C VAL A 135 -9.99 -15.08 4.82
N GLU A 136 -10.87 -15.92 5.36
CA GLU A 136 -11.23 -17.16 4.68
C GLU A 136 -12.07 -16.94 3.41
N LYS A 137 -12.92 -15.91 3.39
CA LYS A 137 -13.63 -15.53 2.16
C LYS A 137 -12.66 -15.03 1.09
N LEU A 138 -11.68 -14.20 1.45
CA LEU A 138 -10.67 -13.71 0.51
C LEU A 138 -9.80 -14.83 -0.07
N LYS A 139 -9.48 -15.88 0.71
CA LYS A 139 -8.76 -17.07 0.22
C LYS A 139 -9.51 -17.80 -0.88
N ASN A 140 -10.84 -17.75 -0.88
CA ASN A 140 -11.70 -18.54 -1.76
C ASN A 140 -12.43 -17.73 -2.84
N CYS A 141 -12.41 -16.39 -2.77
CA CYS A 141 -13.26 -15.54 -3.60
C CYS A 141 -12.96 -15.60 -5.11
N SER A 142 -13.96 -15.33 -5.94
CA SER A 142 -13.76 -15.17 -7.39
C SER A 142 -13.76 -13.71 -7.82
N THR A 143 -14.40 -12.86 -7.02
CA THR A 143 -14.50 -11.42 -7.26
C THR A 143 -14.28 -10.65 -5.95
N LEU A 144 -13.67 -9.48 -6.09
CA LEU A 144 -13.38 -8.60 -4.97
C LEU A 144 -13.49 -7.14 -5.43
N ILE A 145 -14.35 -6.38 -4.75
CA ILE A 145 -14.49 -4.93 -4.94
C ILE A 145 -14.17 -4.24 -3.63
N LEU A 146 -13.35 -3.19 -3.69
CA LEU A 146 -12.99 -2.38 -2.54
C LEU A 146 -13.52 -0.96 -2.74
N GLN A 147 -13.94 -0.33 -1.64
CA GLN A 147 -14.32 1.07 -1.61
C GLN A 147 -13.93 1.69 -0.27
N TYR A 148 -12.97 2.60 -0.27
CA TYR A 148 -12.58 3.39 0.90
C TYR A 148 -12.90 4.88 0.74
N TYR A 149 -13.35 5.30 -0.45
CA TYR A 149 -13.77 6.65 -0.76
C TYR A 149 -14.96 6.62 -1.74
N VAL A 150 -15.12 7.64 -2.60
CA VAL A 150 -16.27 7.80 -3.50
C VAL A 150 -16.41 6.64 -4.48
N ASP A 151 -15.35 6.32 -5.23
CA ASP A 151 -15.44 5.32 -6.30
C ASP A 151 -14.99 3.93 -5.83
N PRO A 152 -15.80 2.88 -6.07
CA PRO A 152 -15.37 1.51 -5.88
C PRO A 152 -14.42 1.08 -6.99
N PHE A 153 -13.48 0.19 -6.67
CA PHE A 153 -12.59 -0.41 -7.66
C PHE A 153 -12.64 -1.94 -7.56
N THR A 154 -12.71 -2.57 -8.72
CA THR A 154 -12.80 -4.03 -8.86
C THR A 154 -11.40 -4.59 -9.08
N MET A 155 -11.04 -5.58 -8.27
CA MET A 155 -9.77 -6.30 -8.41
C MET A 155 -9.82 -7.22 -9.62
N ASP A 156 -8.77 -7.22 -10.42
CA ASP A 156 -8.62 -8.15 -11.53
C ASP A 156 -8.18 -9.54 -11.05
N ALA A 157 -8.12 -10.50 -11.97
CA ALA A 157 -7.78 -11.88 -11.65
C ALA A 157 -6.33 -12.03 -11.13
N GLU A 158 -5.40 -11.18 -11.58
CA GLU A 158 -4.02 -11.18 -11.09
C GLU A 158 -3.96 -10.71 -9.64
N ALA A 159 -4.65 -9.62 -9.30
CA ALA A 159 -4.78 -9.11 -7.95
C ALA A 159 -5.37 -10.17 -7.00
N ILE A 160 -6.48 -10.81 -7.40
CA ILE A 160 -7.13 -11.85 -6.61
C ILE A 160 -6.20 -13.04 -6.39
N SER A 161 -5.50 -13.49 -7.44
CA SER A 161 -4.53 -14.59 -7.33
C SER A 161 -3.41 -14.27 -6.34
N ASN A 162 -2.83 -13.07 -6.42
CA ASN A 162 -1.75 -12.64 -5.52
C ASN A 162 -2.24 -12.46 -4.08
N ILE A 163 -3.44 -11.90 -3.86
CA ILE A 163 -4.07 -11.81 -2.54
C ILE A 163 -4.23 -13.20 -1.93
N LYS A 164 -4.74 -14.18 -2.70
CA LYS A 164 -4.89 -15.56 -2.22
C LYS A 164 -3.55 -16.19 -1.87
N ALA A 165 -2.54 -16.02 -2.72
CA ALA A 165 -1.19 -16.52 -2.45
C ALA A 165 -0.61 -15.90 -1.17
N PHE A 166 -0.82 -14.60 -0.97
CA PHE A 166 -0.39 -13.90 0.24
C PHE A 166 -1.11 -14.38 1.49
N LEU A 167 -2.40 -14.74 1.42
CA LEU A 167 -3.17 -15.21 2.58
C LEU A 167 -2.93 -16.70 2.91
N ASN A 168 -2.57 -17.52 1.92
CA ASN A 168 -2.30 -18.97 2.06
C ASN A 168 -0.83 -19.32 2.32
N ARG A 169 -0.09 -18.34 2.83
CA ARG A 169 1.28 -18.49 3.33
C ARG A 169 1.41 -19.67 4.30
#